data_AF-A0A356QNB4-F1
#
_entry.id   AF-A0A356QNB4-F1
#
_cell.length_a   1.000
_cell.length_b   1.000
_cell.length_c   1.000
_cell.angle_alpha   90.00
_cell.angle_beta   90.00
_cell.angle_gamma   90.00
#
_symmetry.space_group_name_H-M   'P 1'
#
loop_
_entity.id
_entity.type
_entity.pdbx_description
1 polymer ?
#
loop_
_entity_poly.entity_id
_entity_poly.type
_entity_poly.pdbx_seq_one_letter_code
_entity_poly.pdbx_strand_id
1 'polypeptide(L)'
;AQAARLIRSRVVTDPTAVLSVRPGIDTVRPSARTPIQNLFLAGDWTQTGWPSTMEGAVRSGRHAASVLIGSMNGTERPVVEDLRKNAVIRLFVGG
;
A
#
# COMPACT_ATOMS: atom_id res chain seq x y z
N ALA A 1 -23.87 32.50 -27.13
CA ALA A 1 -23.11 31.34 -26.65
C ALA A 1 -23.63 30.09 -27.35
N GLN A 2 -22.78 29.28 -27.98
CA GLN A 2 -23.22 27.99 -28.55
C GLN A 2 -23.33 26.95 -27.44
N ALA A 3 -24.40 26.16 -27.45
CA ALA A 3 -24.60 25.08 -26.48
C ALA A 3 -23.70 23.88 -26.82
N ALA A 4 -23.00 23.35 -25.82
CA ALA A 4 -22.19 22.15 -25.98
C ALA A 4 -23.07 20.88 -26.00
N ARG A 5 -22.73 19.90 -26.84
CA ARG A 5 -23.40 18.60 -26.95
C ARG A 5 -22.51 17.48 -26.40
N LEU A 6 -22.97 16.79 -25.35
CA LEU A 6 -22.32 15.58 -24.84
C LEU A 6 -22.43 14.45 -25.88
N ILE A 7 -21.29 13.91 -26.33
CA ILE A 7 -21.24 12.82 -27.33
C ILE A 7 -21.26 11.44 -26.65
N ARG A 8 -20.59 11.32 -25.49
CA ARG A 8 -20.52 10.06 -24.73
C ARG A 8 -20.12 10.34 -23.28
N SER A 9 -20.67 9.56 -22.35
CA SER A 9 -20.22 9.47 -20.97
C SER A 9 -20.22 8.01 -20.51
N ARG A 10 -19.44 7.70 -19.47
CA ARG A 10 -19.47 6.42 -18.77
C ARG A 10 -19.27 6.66 -17.29
N VAL A 11 -20.12 6.05 -16.47
CA VAL A 11 -19.98 6.01 -15.02
C VAL A 11 -19.54 4.60 -14.65
N VAL A 12 -18.49 4.49 -13.85
CA VAL A 12 -18.01 3.23 -13.27
C VAL A 12 -17.98 3.43 -11.77
N THR A 13 -18.77 2.64 -11.06
CA THR A 13 -18.84 2.66 -9.60
C THR A 13 -18.45 1.31 -9.07
N ASP A 14 -17.50 1.28 -8.15
CA ASP A 14 -17.13 0.09 -7.39
C ASP A 14 -17.07 0.47 -5.90
N PRO A 15 -18.09 0.12 -5.11
CA PRO A 15 -18.14 0.46 -3.69
C PRO A 15 -17.10 -0.29 -2.84
N THR A 16 -16.44 -1.30 -3.41
CA THR A 16 -15.49 -2.18 -2.72
C THR A 16 -14.06 -2.06 -3.27
N ALA A 17 -13.79 -1.02 -4.08
CA ALA A 17 -12.53 -0.88 -4.81
C ALA A 17 -11.29 -0.75 -3.91
N VAL A 18 -11.42 -0.09 -2.76
CA VAL A 18 -10.30 0.20 -1.84
C VAL A 18 -10.70 -0.03 -0.40
N LEU A 19 -9.70 -0.32 0.44
CA LEU A 19 -9.88 -0.46 1.88
C LEU A 19 -10.46 0.84 2.50
N SER A 20 -11.44 0.70 3.37
CA SER A 20 -12.01 1.83 4.12
C SER A 20 -11.04 2.30 5.21
N VAL A 21 -10.58 3.56 5.13
CA VAL A 21 -9.60 4.16 6.06
C VAL A 21 -10.28 4.66 7.34
N ARG A 22 -10.76 3.71 8.16
CA ARG A 22 -11.36 4.00 9.47
C ARG A 22 -10.27 4.18 10.54
N PRO A 23 -10.53 4.94 11.63
CA PRO A 23 -9.60 5.01 12.75
C PRO A 23 -9.22 3.61 13.26
N GLY A 24 -7.92 3.36 13.43
CA GLY A 24 -7.40 2.07 13.88
C GLY A 24 -7.28 0.99 12.80
N ILE A 25 -7.62 1.24 11.53
CA ILE A 25 -7.54 0.21 10.47
C ILE A 25 -6.13 -0.38 10.32
N ASP A 26 -5.09 0.41 10.56
CA ASP A 26 -3.70 -0.01 10.39
C ASP A 26 -3.30 -1.13 11.35
N THR A 27 -3.98 -1.29 12.49
CA THR A 27 -3.69 -2.36 13.46
C THR A 27 -4.24 -3.71 13.02
N VAL A 28 -5.19 -3.75 12.09
CA VAL A 28 -5.81 -4.99 11.60
C VAL A 28 -5.35 -5.36 10.19
N ARG A 29 -4.58 -4.50 9.51
CA ARG A 29 -3.96 -4.85 8.23
C ARG A 29 -2.98 -6.00 8.45
N PRO A 30 -3.06 -7.10 7.70
CA PRO A 30 -2.16 -8.22 7.90
C PRO A 30 -0.77 -7.92 7.32
N SER A 31 0.24 -8.56 7.92
CA SER A 31 1.59 -8.55 7.39
C SER A 31 1.70 -9.38 6.10
N ALA A 32 2.76 -9.16 5.32
CA ALA A 32 3.03 -9.96 4.12
C ALA A 32 3.34 -11.43 4.42
N ARG A 33 3.83 -11.76 5.62
CA ARG A 33 4.08 -13.13 6.07
C ARG A 33 2.80 -13.74 6.64
N THR A 34 2.45 -14.94 6.16
CA THR A 34 1.35 -15.73 6.75
C THR A 34 1.89 -16.88 7.61
N PRO A 35 1.05 -17.49 8.47
CA PRO A 35 1.40 -18.72 9.18
C PRO A 35 1.51 -19.95 8.25
N ILE A 36 0.98 -19.87 7.02
CA ILE A 36 0.98 -20.97 6.07
C ILE A 36 2.30 -20.94 5.30
N GLN A 37 3.03 -22.06 5.31
CA GLN A 37 4.29 -22.17 4.60
C GLN A 37 4.10 -21.89 3.10
N ASN A 38 5.00 -21.09 2.54
CA ASN A 38 5.01 -20.69 1.13
C ASN A 38 3.78 -19.88 0.68
N LEU A 39 2.99 -19.32 1.60
CA LEU A 39 1.90 -18.38 1.31
C LEU A 39 2.24 -16.99 1.84
N PHE A 40 2.20 -16.00 0.95
CA PHE A 40 2.52 -14.60 1.24
C PHE A 40 1.40 -13.69 0.72
N LEU A 41 1.18 -12.55 1.38
CA LEU A 41 0.12 -11.60 1.02
C LEU A 41 0.72 -10.33 0.39
N ALA A 42 0.06 -9.86 -0.67
CA ALA A 42 0.34 -8.57 -1.29
C ALA A 42 -0.96 -7.86 -1.68
N GLY A 43 -0.95 -6.53 -1.57
CA GLY A 43 -2.09 -5.65 -1.81
C GLY A 43 -1.97 -4.35 -0.99
N ASP A 44 -2.56 -3.28 -1.47
CA ASP A 44 -2.58 -1.98 -0.80
C ASP A 44 -3.27 -2.00 0.59
N TRP A 45 -4.12 -3.01 0.82
CA TRP A 45 -4.76 -3.30 2.10
C TRP A 45 -3.87 -4.00 3.14
N THR A 46 -2.67 -4.44 2.77
CA THR A 46 -1.71 -5.06 3.70
C THR A 46 -0.94 -4.03 4.52
N GLN A 47 -0.25 -4.47 5.57
CA GLN A 47 0.49 -3.62 6.50
C GLN A 47 1.81 -3.12 5.90
N THR A 48 1.74 -2.06 5.09
CA THR A 48 2.92 -1.43 4.45
C THR A 48 3.43 -0.17 5.13
N GLY A 49 2.63 0.38 6.07
CA GLY A 49 2.82 1.73 6.61
C GLY A 49 2.41 2.86 5.66
N TRP A 50 1.92 2.53 4.47
CA TRP A 50 1.43 3.49 3.48
C TRP A 50 -0.11 3.43 3.35
N PRO A 51 -0.76 4.52 2.92
CA PRO A 51 -2.19 4.51 2.61
C PRO A 51 -2.55 3.50 1.49
N SER A 52 -3.84 3.16 1.36
CA SER A 52 -4.35 2.26 0.31
C SER A 52 -4.30 2.97 -1.05
N THR A 53 -3.14 2.98 -1.69
CA THR A 53 -2.88 3.62 -2.99
C THR A 53 -2.10 2.69 -3.92
N MET A 54 -1.90 3.10 -5.17
CA MET A 54 -1.06 2.37 -6.12
C MET A 54 0.38 2.18 -5.60
N GLU A 55 0.96 3.20 -4.96
CA GLU A 55 2.28 3.12 -4.33
C GLU A 55 2.28 2.12 -3.17
N GLY A 56 1.23 2.13 -2.36
CA GLY A 56 1.00 1.14 -1.30
C GLY A 56 0.94 -0.30 -1.84
N ALA A 57 0.24 -0.52 -2.96
CA ALA A 57 0.19 -1.82 -3.64
C ALA A 57 1.58 -2.28 -4.11
N VAL A 58 2.33 -1.40 -4.78
CA VAL A 58 3.69 -1.71 -5.26
C VAL A 58 4.62 -2.02 -4.09
N ARG A 59 4.56 -1.21 -3.03
CA ARG A 59 5.36 -1.41 -1.82
C ARG A 59 5.00 -2.73 -1.13
N SER A 60 3.72 -3.07 -1.07
CA SER A 60 3.24 -4.35 -0.54
C SER A 60 3.82 -5.54 -1.31
N GLY A 61 3.78 -5.50 -2.65
CA GLY A 61 4.39 -6.55 -3.48
C GLY A 61 5.88 -6.73 -3.20
N ARG A 62 6.62 -5.63 -3.01
CA ARG A 62 8.03 -5.66 -2.62
C ARG A 62 8.24 -6.24 -1.22
N HIS A 63 7.36 -5.94 -0.27
CA HIS A 63 7.40 -6.56 1.06
C HIS A 63 7.19 -8.07 0.97
N ALA A 64 6.17 -8.53 0.22
CA ALA A 64 5.93 -9.96 0.01
C ALA A 64 7.13 -10.66 -0.62
N ALA A 65 7.74 -10.07 -1.64
CA ALA A 65 8.95 -10.59 -2.27
C ALA A 65 10.13 -10.66 -1.28
N SER A 66 10.32 -9.63 -0.44
CA SER A 66 11.37 -9.64 0.59
C SER A 66 11.17 -10.77 1.61
N VAL A 67 9.92 -11.02 2.03
CA VAL A 67 9.58 -12.11 2.96
C VAL A 67 9.83 -13.47 2.30
N LEU A 68 9.47 -13.64 1.02
CA LEU A 68 9.74 -14.85 0.25
C LEU A 68 11.25 -15.12 0.13
N ILE A 69 12.03 -14.12 -0.28
CA ILE A 69 13.49 -14.24 -0.40
C ILE A 69 14.13 -14.62 0.93
N GLY A 70 13.73 -13.96 2.02
CA GLY A 70 14.20 -14.28 3.37
C GLY A 70 13.81 -15.70 3.81
N SER A 71 12.67 -16.24 3.35
CA SER A 71 12.29 -17.63 3.62
C SER A 71 13.14 -18.67 2.88
N MET A 72 13.82 -18.23 1.81
CA MET A 72 14.75 -19.04 1.01
C MET A 72 16.22 -18.77 1.39
N ASN A 73 16.48 -18.13 2.54
CA ASN A 73 17.81 -17.69 2.99
C ASN A 73 18.53 -16.71 2.05
N GLY A 74 17.78 -16.02 1.19
CA GLY A 74 18.32 -14.91 0.38
C GLY A 74 18.42 -13.61 1.18
N THR A 75 19.26 -12.69 0.74
CA THR A 75 19.56 -11.42 1.43
C THR A 75 18.97 -10.18 0.74
N GLU A 76 18.40 -10.33 -0.45
CA GLU A 76 17.87 -9.21 -1.22
C GLU A 76 16.63 -8.60 -0.58
N ARG A 77 16.58 -7.26 -0.55
CA ARG A 77 15.46 -6.47 -0.04
C ARG A 77 14.95 -5.55 -1.13
N PRO A 78 13.94 -5.97 -1.91
CA PRO A 78 13.42 -5.18 -3.02
C PRO A 78 12.59 -3.95 -2.58
N VAL A 79 12.37 -3.76 -1.27
CA VAL A 79 11.66 -2.59 -0.72
C VAL A 79 12.58 -1.36 -0.73
N VAL A 80 12.09 -0.27 -1.31
CA VAL A 80 12.77 1.02 -1.25
C VAL A 80 12.44 1.68 0.09
N GLU A 81 13.47 2.04 0.86
CA GLU A 81 13.32 2.70 2.15
C GLU A 81 12.77 4.12 2.02
N ASP A 82 12.02 4.55 3.03
CA ASP A 82 11.51 5.92 3.09
C ASP A 82 12.64 6.92 3.32
N LEU A 83 12.45 8.13 2.80
CA LEU A 83 13.37 9.23 3.06
C LEU A 83 13.41 9.52 4.56
N ARG A 84 14.63 9.63 5.10
CA ARG A 84 14.82 9.99 6.51
C ARG A 84 14.24 11.38 6.77
N LYS A 85 13.25 11.46 7.67
CA LYS A 85 12.74 12.75 8.17
C LYS A 85 13.86 13.45 8.94
N ASN A 86 14.26 14.64 8.48
CA ASN A 86 15.25 15.46 9.17
C ASN A 86 14.63 16.13 10.43
N ALA A 87 15.47 16.79 11.25
CA ALA A 87 15.03 17.40 12.51
C ALA A 87 13.94 18.47 12.31
N VAL A 88 14.01 19.23 11.21
CA VAL A 88 13.02 20.23 10.85
C VAL A 88 11.66 19.60 10.58
N ILE A 89 11.60 18.54 9.75
CA ILE A 89 10.34 17.86 9.44
C ILE A 89 9.70 17.24 10.69
N ARG A 90 10.50 16.69 11.61
CA ARG A 90 9.99 16.14 12.87
C ARG A 90 9.36 17.20 13.78
N LEU A 91 9.88 18.43 13.79
CA LEU A 91 9.32 19.53 14.58
C LEU A 91 7.94 19.97 14.06
N PHE A 92 7.70 19.89 12.75
CA PHE A 92 6.45 20.34 12.13
C PHE A 92 5.36 19.27 12.01
N VAL A 93 5.72 17.99 11.90
CA VAL A 93 4.75 16.90 11.63
C VAL A 93 4.36 16.13 12.90
N GLY A 94 4.94 16.46 14.05
CA GLY A 94 4.79 15.68 15.28
C GLY A 94 5.69 14.44 15.26
N GLY A 95 6.36 14.19 16.39
CA GLY A 95 7.31 13.09 16.58
C GLY A 95 6.64 11.73 16.64
#